data_AF-A0A2W4JUE6-F1
#
_entry.id   AF-A0A2W4JUE6-F1
#
_cell.length_a   1.000
_cell.length_b   1.000
_cell.length_c   1.000
_cell.angle_alpha   90.00
_cell.angle_beta   90.00
_cell.angle_gamma   90.00
#
_symmetry.space_group_name_H-M   'P 1'
#
loop_
_entity.id
_entity.type
_entity.pdbx_description
1 polymer ?
#
loop_
_entity_poly.entity_id
_entity_poly.type
_entity_poly.pdbx_seq_one_letter_code
_entity_poly.pdbx_strand_id
1 'polypeptide(L)'
;MPNLWIKTPLWTGNLDMKSDVLQPTGIMGSLRWWFEAILRGLDKYACDPTSGERCPVNLNKKDHFCPACLIFGATGIRRMFGLDVDGGEKVFDEGPVNIKPLEGRRGWYLGSGLKGKMKLRITALDKDFEENLILTPLIVASKWGGIGGKTQHGYGVVEIEDVPEMEVAKFKGALEKIIMERSSKLNIELRHGNVSELPNLKEMFFAKVRFEVDNKDWWQNVDGLSSL
;
A
#
# COMPACT_ATOMS: atom_id res chain seq x y z
N MET A 1 1.98 14.89 -8.95
CA MET A 1 2.86 14.72 -7.76
C MET A 1 2.11 15.14 -6.50
N PRO A 2 1.53 14.19 -5.74
CA PRO A 2 0.81 14.53 -4.52
C PRO A 2 1.77 14.86 -3.36
N ASN A 3 1.44 15.92 -2.62
CA ASN A 3 2.04 16.21 -1.31
C ASN A 3 1.31 15.38 -0.26
N LEU A 4 2.07 14.62 0.52
CA LEU A 4 1.58 13.74 1.56
C LEU A 4 1.89 14.32 2.92
N TRP A 5 0.93 14.21 3.84
CA TRP A 5 1.14 14.45 5.25
C TRP A 5 0.98 13.13 6.02
N ILE A 6 2.09 12.59 6.50
CA ILE A 6 2.12 11.34 7.28
C ILE A 6 1.75 11.65 8.74
N LYS A 7 0.54 11.25 9.14
CA LYS A 7 -0.07 11.53 10.46
C LYS A 7 0.41 10.60 11.56
N THR A 8 0.64 9.34 11.22
CA THR A 8 1.21 8.33 12.13
C THR A 8 2.47 7.76 11.51
N PRO A 9 3.39 7.18 12.30
CA PRO A 9 4.67 6.75 11.78
C PRO A 9 4.52 5.86 10.55
N LEU A 10 5.24 6.16 9.48
CA LEU A 10 5.32 5.37 8.25
C LEU A 10 6.47 4.39 8.38
N TRP A 11 6.16 3.10 8.22
CA TRP A 11 7.17 2.04 8.28
C TRP A 11 7.40 1.46 6.88
N THR A 12 8.61 1.62 6.37
CA THR A 12 9.07 1.02 5.11
C THR A 12 10.33 0.24 5.40
N GLY A 13 10.17 -0.93 6.02
CA GLY A 13 11.30 -1.75 6.46
C GLY A 13 12.30 -2.02 5.32
N ASN A 14 13.58 -1.81 5.59
CA ASN A 14 14.69 -2.24 4.75
C ASN A 14 14.97 -3.75 4.95
N LEU A 15 16.03 -4.26 4.31
CA LEU A 15 16.43 -5.68 4.40
C LEU A 15 16.70 -6.14 5.85
N ASP A 16 17.09 -5.22 6.74
CA ASP A 16 17.36 -5.48 8.15
C ASP A 16 16.12 -5.26 9.06
N MET A 17 14.93 -5.13 8.47
CA MET A 17 13.69 -4.78 9.18
C MET A 17 13.81 -3.47 9.98
N LYS A 18 14.58 -2.50 9.48
CA LYS A 18 14.67 -1.13 10.03
C LYS A 18 13.99 -0.14 9.10
N SER A 19 13.39 0.91 9.64
CA SER A 19 12.73 1.97 8.86
C SER A 19 13.44 3.32 9.04
N ASP A 20 14.77 3.28 9.11
CA ASP A 20 15.59 4.49 9.29
C ASP A 20 15.66 5.36 8.03
N VAL A 21 15.45 4.74 6.86
CA VAL A 21 15.45 5.37 5.54
C VAL A 21 14.20 4.93 4.82
N LEU A 22 13.52 5.86 4.15
CA LEU A 22 12.34 5.54 3.37
C LEU A 22 12.69 4.55 2.25
N GLN A 23 11.94 3.47 2.18
CA GLN A 23 12.02 2.48 1.11
C GLN A 23 10.78 2.61 0.22
N PRO A 24 10.91 3.11 -1.02
CA PRO A 24 9.76 3.24 -1.94
C PRO A 24 9.05 1.90 -2.19
N THR A 25 9.76 0.78 -2.01
CA THR A 25 9.23 -0.59 -2.11
C THR A 25 8.14 -0.88 -1.09
N GLY A 26 8.23 -0.35 0.14
CA GLY A 26 7.21 -0.55 1.18
C GLY A 26 5.90 0.15 0.83
N ILE A 27 5.99 1.38 0.32
CA ILE A 27 4.82 2.14 -0.17
C ILE A 27 4.25 1.45 -1.42
N MET A 28 5.10 1.03 -2.36
CA MET A 28 4.70 0.30 -3.56
C MET A 28 3.91 -0.96 -3.23
N GLY A 29 4.34 -1.73 -2.22
CA GLY A 29 3.63 -2.92 -1.74
C GLY A 29 2.22 -2.59 -1.24
N SER A 30 2.07 -1.56 -0.40
CA SER A 30 0.75 -1.14 0.09
C SER A 30 -0.17 -0.62 -1.02
N LEU A 31 0.37 0.14 -1.98
CA LEU A 31 -0.38 0.63 -3.14
C LEU A 31 -0.84 -0.52 -4.03
N ARG A 32 0.03 -1.54 -4.21
CA ARG A 32 -0.33 -2.76 -4.93
C ARG A 32 -1.47 -3.49 -4.21
N TRP A 33 -1.39 -3.64 -2.90
CA TRP A 33 -2.44 -4.31 -2.12
C TRP A 33 -3.80 -3.62 -2.28
N TRP A 34 -3.84 -2.29 -2.14
CA TRP A 34 -5.07 -1.51 -2.37
C TRP A 34 -5.56 -1.62 -3.82
N PHE A 35 -4.65 -1.60 -4.79
CA PHE A 35 -4.99 -1.78 -6.20
C PHE A 35 -5.63 -3.16 -6.45
N GLU A 36 -5.05 -4.23 -5.90
CA GLU A 36 -5.59 -5.58 -6.01
C GLU A 36 -6.97 -5.71 -5.34
N ALA A 37 -7.19 -5.08 -4.19
CA ALA A 37 -8.51 -5.05 -3.54
C ALA A 37 -9.56 -4.32 -4.42
N ILE A 38 -9.17 -3.20 -5.04
CA ILE A 38 -10.01 -2.47 -6.00
C ILE A 38 -10.32 -3.34 -7.22
N LEU A 39 -9.33 -4.03 -7.79
CA LEU A 39 -9.54 -4.93 -8.94
C LEU A 39 -10.57 -6.02 -8.63
N ARG A 40 -10.45 -6.67 -7.46
CA ARG A 40 -11.42 -7.68 -7.02
C ARG A 40 -12.81 -7.06 -6.84
N GLY A 41 -12.88 -5.82 -6.34
CA GLY A 41 -14.11 -5.04 -6.29
C GLY A 41 -14.68 -4.63 -7.64
N LEU A 42 -13.92 -4.77 -8.73
CA LEU A 42 -14.35 -4.58 -10.12
C LEU A 42 -14.55 -5.91 -10.87
N ASP A 43 -14.65 -7.02 -10.13
CA ASP A 43 -14.78 -8.38 -10.69
C ASP A 43 -13.62 -8.75 -11.64
N LYS A 44 -12.43 -8.21 -11.37
CA LYS A 44 -11.19 -8.57 -12.07
C LYS A 44 -10.33 -9.48 -11.17
N TYR A 45 -9.68 -10.45 -11.80
CA TYR A 45 -8.75 -11.34 -11.11
C TYR A 45 -7.50 -10.59 -10.63
N ALA A 46 -7.04 -10.86 -9.40
CA ALA A 46 -5.75 -10.42 -8.88
C ALA A 46 -5.13 -11.55 -8.04
N CYS A 47 -3.97 -12.07 -8.47
CA CYS A 47 -3.29 -13.17 -7.77
C CYS A 47 -2.78 -12.74 -6.39
N ASP A 48 -2.53 -13.69 -5.51
CA ASP A 48 -1.66 -13.46 -4.35
C ASP A 48 -0.19 -13.55 -4.78
N PRO A 49 0.57 -12.44 -4.75
CA PRO A 49 1.98 -12.43 -5.15
C PRO A 49 2.91 -13.19 -4.19
N THR A 50 2.42 -13.57 -3.01
CA THR A 50 3.16 -14.32 -1.97
C THR A 50 2.87 -15.82 -1.99
N SER A 51 1.84 -16.24 -2.71
CA SER A 51 1.46 -17.65 -2.87
C SER A 51 2.24 -18.36 -3.99
N GLY A 52 2.09 -19.69 -4.05
CA GLY A 52 2.53 -20.50 -5.19
C GLY A 52 1.80 -20.18 -6.51
N GLU A 53 0.63 -19.54 -6.45
CA GLU A 53 -0.19 -19.18 -7.62
C GLU A 53 0.09 -17.76 -8.15
N ARG A 54 1.22 -17.18 -7.81
CA ARG A 54 1.66 -15.87 -8.33
C ARG A 54 1.82 -15.89 -9.86
N CYS A 55 1.65 -14.73 -10.50
CA CYS A 55 1.88 -14.62 -11.95
C CYS A 55 3.39 -14.62 -12.29
N PRO A 56 3.80 -15.10 -13.48
CA PRO A 56 2.96 -15.74 -14.50
C PRO A 56 2.56 -17.17 -14.12
N VAL A 57 1.44 -17.62 -14.69
CA VAL A 57 1.13 -19.06 -14.83
C VAL A 57 1.23 -19.40 -16.31
N ASN A 58 1.99 -20.43 -16.66
CA ASN A 58 2.09 -20.88 -18.04
C ASN A 58 0.98 -21.89 -18.33
N LEU A 59 0.07 -21.55 -19.24
CA LEU A 59 -1.00 -22.43 -19.71
C LEU A 59 -0.97 -22.44 -21.24
N ASN A 60 -1.03 -23.62 -21.85
CA ASN A 60 -1.05 -23.78 -23.31
C ASN A 60 0.10 -23.02 -24.03
N LYS A 61 1.30 -23.01 -23.44
CA LYS A 61 2.49 -22.30 -23.93
C LYS A 61 2.36 -20.77 -23.96
N LYS A 62 1.41 -20.19 -23.23
CA LYS A 62 1.27 -18.76 -23.04
C LYS A 62 1.31 -18.39 -21.56
N ASP A 63 2.00 -17.31 -21.26
CA ASP A 63 2.03 -16.77 -19.91
C ASP A 63 0.74 -15.98 -19.63
N HIS A 64 0.15 -16.28 -18.47
CA HIS A 64 -1.06 -15.63 -18.01
C HIS A 64 -0.76 -14.72 -16.82
N PHE A 65 -1.23 -13.48 -16.90
CA PHE A 65 -1.02 -12.46 -15.87
C PHE A 65 -2.35 -11.88 -15.38
N CYS A 66 -2.37 -11.39 -14.14
CA CYS A 66 -3.44 -10.53 -13.65
C CYS A 66 -3.16 -9.06 -14.01
N PRO A 67 -4.18 -8.18 -14.07
CA PRO A 67 -3.97 -6.77 -14.39
C PRO A 67 -3.02 -6.05 -13.42
N ALA A 68 -3.01 -6.42 -12.13
CA ALA A 68 -2.06 -5.87 -11.16
C ALA A 68 -0.61 -6.16 -11.56
N CYS A 69 -0.29 -7.38 -11.99
CA CYS A 69 1.05 -7.75 -12.45
C CYS A 69 1.46 -7.04 -13.74
N LEU A 70 0.52 -6.66 -14.61
CA LEU A 70 0.83 -5.89 -15.80
C LEU A 70 1.32 -4.47 -15.46
N ILE A 71 0.80 -3.89 -14.38
CA ILE A 71 1.09 -2.50 -13.96
C ILE A 71 2.24 -2.45 -12.96
N PHE A 72 2.17 -3.25 -11.89
CA PHE A 72 3.15 -3.30 -10.79
C PHE A 72 4.33 -4.23 -11.08
N GLY A 73 4.30 -4.96 -12.18
CA GLY A 73 5.32 -5.93 -12.55
C GLY A 73 5.16 -7.29 -11.87
N ALA A 74 5.84 -8.27 -12.44
CA ALA A 74 5.96 -9.65 -11.99
C ALA A 74 7.16 -10.30 -12.69
N THR A 75 7.44 -11.58 -12.43
CA THR A 75 8.47 -12.30 -13.17
C THR A 75 8.20 -12.20 -14.68
N GLY A 76 9.20 -11.78 -15.47
CA GLY A 76 9.07 -11.56 -16.92
C GLY A 76 8.44 -10.24 -17.34
N ILE A 77 7.87 -9.45 -16.42
CA ILE A 77 7.24 -8.15 -16.73
C ILE A 77 7.73 -7.06 -15.79
N ARG A 78 8.36 -6.02 -16.37
CA ARG A 78 8.71 -4.81 -15.62
C ARG A 78 7.48 -3.98 -15.27
N ARG A 79 7.50 -3.35 -14.09
CA ARG A 79 6.52 -2.35 -13.67
C ARG A 79 6.48 -1.15 -14.64
N MET A 80 5.33 -0.48 -14.72
CA MET A 80 5.10 0.65 -15.63
C MET A 80 5.53 2.01 -15.08
N PHE A 81 5.87 2.08 -13.80
CA PHE A 81 6.14 3.33 -13.10
C PHE A 81 7.25 3.17 -12.06
N GLY A 82 7.94 4.27 -11.79
CA GLY A 82 8.84 4.45 -10.66
C GLY A 82 8.14 5.19 -9.54
N LEU A 83 8.50 4.87 -8.31
CA LEU A 83 8.13 5.66 -7.13
C LEU A 83 9.39 6.15 -6.45
N ASP A 84 9.36 7.41 -6.10
CA ASP A 84 10.36 8.08 -5.28
C ASP A 84 9.63 8.92 -4.23
N VAL A 85 10.15 8.92 -3.01
CA VAL A 85 9.57 9.71 -1.92
C VAL A 85 10.68 10.42 -1.19
N ASP A 86 10.43 11.70 -0.96
CA ASP A 86 11.36 12.60 -0.29
C ASP A 86 10.70 13.29 0.90
N GLY A 87 11.51 13.69 1.88
CA GLY A 87 11.08 14.33 3.12
C GLY A 87 10.81 13.35 4.27
N GLY A 88 9.99 13.81 5.21
CA GLY A 88 9.74 13.16 6.50
C GLY A 88 10.90 13.25 7.48
N GLU A 89 10.56 13.01 8.75
CA GLU A 89 11.51 12.98 9.86
C GLU A 89 11.27 11.74 10.71
N LYS A 90 12.33 11.23 11.36
CA LYS A 90 12.18 10.16 12.34
C LYS A 90 11.30 10.62 13.48
N VAL A 91 10.51 9.69 14.02
CA VAL A 91 9.62 10.00 15.14
C VAL A 91 10.42 10.09 16.45
N PHE A 92 11.42 9.22 16.58
CA PHE A 92 12.43 9.20 17.64
C PHE A 92 13.72 8.52 17.14
N ASP A 93 14.86 8.79 17.78
CA ASP A 93 16.17 8.25 17.37
C ASP A 93 16.56 6.95 18.09
N GLU A 94 15.84 6.61 19.17
CA GLU A 94 16.10 5.45 20.02
C GLU A 94 15.66 4.12 19.39
N GLY A 95 15.97 3.03 20.08
CA GLY A 95 15.50 1.69 19.72
C GLY A 95 13.98 1.56 19.77
N PRO A 96 13.40 0.47 19.22
CA PRO A 96 11.96 0.27 19.23
C PRO A 96 11.39 0.32 20.66
N VAL A 97 10.30 1.07 20.83
CA VAL A 97 9.55 1.13 22.08
C VAL A 97 8.89 -0.21 22.33
N ASN A 98 9.11 -0.79 23.50
CA ASN A 98 8.53 -2.09 23.88
C ASN A 98 7.36 -1.88 24.84
N ILE A 99 6.15 -2.09 24.34
CA ILE A 99 4.92 -2.04 25.13
C ILE A 99 4.71 -3.41 25.76
N LYS A 100 4.88 -3.52 27.08
CA LYS A 100 4.79 -4.79 27.81
C LYS A 100 3.51 -4.85 28.64
N PRO A 101 2.63 -5.85 28.45
CA PRO A 101 1.51 -6.04 29.36
C PRO A 101 2.00 -6.34 30.78
N LEU A 102 1.20 -5.95 31.78
CA LEU A 102 1.52 -6.13 33.21
C LEU A 102 1.79 -7.61 33.57
N GLU A 103 1.08 -8.54 32.91
CA GLU A 103 1.24 -9.99 33.07
C GLU A 103 1.62 -10.66 31.74
N GLY A 104 2.92 -10.80 31.46
CA GLY A 104 3.39 -11.50 30.27
C GLY A 104 4.86 -11.27 29.95
N ARG A 105 5.51 -12.23 29.28
CA ARG A 105 6.95 -12.13 28.92
C ARG A 105 7.20 -11.49 27.54
N ARG A 106 6.17 -11.31 26.71
CA ARG A 106 6.32 -10.80 25.33
C ARG A 106 5.45 -9.56 25.15
N GLY A 107 6.09 -8.43 24.88
CA GLY A 107 5.45 -7.17 24.52
C GLY A 107 5.42 -6.93 23.02
N TRP A 108 4.86 -5.79 22.61
CA TRP A 108 4.85 -5.31 21.24
C TRP A 108 5.94 -4.27 21.01
N TYR A 109 6.67 -4.41 19.90
CA TYR A 109 7.72 -3.47 19.53
C TYR A 109 7.21 -2.47 18.48
N LEU A 110 7.15 -1.20 18.87
CA LEU A 110 6.84 -0.07 18.01
C LEU A 110 8.14 0.60 17.57
N GLY A 111 8.42 0.57 16.27
CA GLY A 111 9.63 1.19 15.72
C GLY A 111 9.39 2.65 15.36
N SER A 112 10.46 3.46 15.31
CA SER A 112 10.37 4.90 15.05
C SER A 112 9.55 5.24 13.80
N GLY A 113 9.94 4.72 12.63
CA GLY A 113 9.32 5.09 11.36
C GLY A 113 9.53 6.58 11.03
N LEU A 114 8.84 7.06 10.00
CA LEU A 114 8.92 8.45 9.53
C LEU A 114 7.58 9.16 9.64
N LYS A 115 7.56 10.46 9.95
CA LYS A 115 6.33 11.29 9.98
C LYS A 115 6.52 12.63 9.27
N GLY A 116 5.44 13.38 9.10
CA GLY A 116 5.48 14.75 8.58
C GLY A 116 5.23 14.85 7.08
N LYS A 117 5.64 15.98 6.47
CA LYS A 117 5.47 16.24 5.04
C LYS A 117 6.40 15.36 4.22
N MET A 118 5.82 14.70 3.22
CA MET A 118 6.56 13.94 2.24
C MET A 118 6.06 14.26 0.84
N LYS A 119 6.95 14.18 -0.14
CA LYS A 119 6.61 14.37 -1.55
C LYS A 119 6.70 13.03 -2.26
N LEU A 120 5.57 12.55 -2.80
CA LEU A 120 5.54 11.35 -3.62
C LEU A 120 5.68 11.72 -5.11
N ARG A 121 6.74 11.22 -5.73
CA ARG A 121 6.99 11.34 -7.16
C ARG A 121 6.67 10.01 -7.85
N ILE A 122 5.76 10.09 -8.82
CA ILE A 122 5.40 8.98 -9.70
C ILE A 122 6.04 9.29 -11.05
N THR A 123 6.88 8.39 -11.55
CA THR A 123 7.57 8.56 -12.83
C THR A 123 7.08 7.50 -13.80
N ALA A 124 6.54 7.89 -14.96
CA ALA A 124 6.19 6.94 -16.01
C ALA A 124 7.47 6.24 -16.54
N LEU A 125 7.51 4.91 -16.50
CA LEU A 125 8.56 4.08 -17.12
C LEU A 125 8.08 3.42 -18.41
N ASP A 126 6.78 3.53 -18.67
CA ASP A 126 6.10 3.05 -19.85
C ASP A 126 5.24 4.18 -20.40
N LYS A 127 5.23 4.36 -21.72
CA LYS A 127 4.53 5.49 -22.37
C LYS A 127 3.01 5.41 -22.21
N ASP A 128 2.48 4.21 -21.99
CA ASP A 128 1.05 3.97 -21.88
C ASP A 128 0.59 4.09 -20.41
N PHE A 129 1.50 4.30 -19.47
CA PHE A 129 1.20 4.45 -18.04
C PHE A 129 0.35 5.69 -17.76
N GLU A 130 -0.68 5.52 -16.94
CA GLU A 130 -1.55 6.60 -16.48
C GLU A 130 -1.50 6.70 -14.95
N GLU A 131 -1.22 7.90 -14.43
CA GLU A 131 -1.02 8.14 -12.99
C GLU A 131 -2.23 7.74 -12.13
N ASN A 132 -3.46 7.79 -12.69
CA ASN A 132 -4.69 7.41 -12.00
C ASN A 132 -4.67 5.98 -11.47
N LEU A 133 -3.91 5.08 -12.10
CA LEU A 133 -3.73 3.69 -11.65
C LEU A 133 -3.04 3.61 -10.29
N ILE A 134 -2.29 4.65 -9.89
CA ILE A 134 -1.57 4.75 -8.62
C ILE A 134 -2.21 5.76 -7.67
N LEU A 135 -2.75 6.86 -8.20
CA LEU A 135 -3.45 7.86 -7.39
C LEU A 135 -4.75 7.29 -6.78
N THR A 136 -5.50 6.48 -7.51
CA THR A 136 -6.75 5.87 -6.99
C THR A 136 -6.51 5.00 -5.75
N PRO A 137 -5.62 3.98 -5.77
CA PRO A 137 -5.34 3.20 -4.56
C PRO A 137 -4.72 4.04 -3.43
N LEU A 138 -3.92 5.06 -3.75
CA LEU A 138 -3.39 5.99 -2.74
C LEU A 138 -4.50 6.80 -2.06
N ILE A 139 -5.46 7.31 -2.82
CA ILE A 139 -6.61 8.05 -2.29
C ILE A 139 -7.45 7.13 -1.41
N VAL A 140 -7.76 5.92 -1.86
CA VAL A 140 -8.50 4.93 -1.04
C VAL A 140 -7.76 4.65 0.27
N ALA A 141 -6.45 4.40 0.20
CA ALA A 141 -5.60 4.19 1.38
C ALA A 141 -5.65 5.39 2.34
N SER A 142 -5.52 6.63 1.82
CA SER A 142 -5.54 7.85 2.63
C SER A 142 -6.88 8.12 3.30
N LYS A 143 -7.98 7.69 2.67
CA LYS A 143 -9.31 7.91 3.21
C LYS A 143 -9.73 6.81 4.18
N TRP A 144 -9.27 5.58 4.00
CA TRP A 144 -9.88 4.42 4.65
C TRP A 144 -8.91 3.43 5.30
N GLY A 145 -7.60 3.69 5.25
CA GLY A 145 -6.62 2.86 5.94
C GLY A 145 -5.26 3.55 6.05
N GLY A 146 -4.24 2.93 5.49
CA GLY A 146 -2.87 3.45 5.52
C GLY A 146 -1.98 2.84 4.45
N ILE A 147 -0.73 3.30 4.43
CA ILE A 147 0.33 2.85 3.52
C ILE A 147 1.56 2.36 4.28
N GLY A 148 2.42 1.59 3.61
CA GLY A 148 3.59 0.96 4.23
C GLY A 148 3.24 -0.27 5.07
N GLY A 149 4.17 -0.67 5.93
CA GLY A 149 4.02 -1.81 6.84
C GLY A 149 3.50 -1.43 8.22
N LYS A 150 3.11 -2.43 9.00
CA LYS A 150 2.63 -2.29 10.39
C LYS A 150 1.33 -1.47 10.53
N THR A 151 0.53 -1.36 9.47
CA THR A 151 -0.75 -0.63 9.50
C THR A 151 -1.72 -1.20 10.55
N GLN A 152 -1.63 -2.49 10.86
CA GLN A 152 -2.38 -3.13 11.94
C GLN A 152 -2.01 -2.62 13.36
N HIS A 153 -0.86 -1.95 13.50
CA HIS A 153 -0.45 -1.26 14.72
C HIS A 153 -0.74 0.26 14.67
N GLY A 154 -1.51 0.73 13.68
CA GLY A 154 -1.82 2.15 13.50
C GLY A 154 -0.80 2.97 12.70
N TYR A 155 0.20 2.33 12.09
CA TYR A 155 1.20 3.00 11.25
C TYR A 155 0.61 3.41 9.89
N GLY A 156 1.23 4.41 9.27
CA GLY A 156 1.00 4.73 7.86
C GLY A 156 -0.29 5.48 7.55
N VAL A 157 -0.93 6.11 8.54
CA VAL A 157 -2.05 7.02 8.30
C VAL A 157 -1.53 8.23 7.55
N VAL A 158 -2.09 8.48 6.37
CA VAL A 158 -1.63 9.50 5.43
C VAL A 158 -2.79 10.39 5.00
N GLU A 159 -2.53 11.68 4.92
CA GLU A 159 -3.39 12.68 4.30
C GLU A 159 -2.74 13.18 3.01
N ILE A 160 -3.54 13.53 2.01
CA ILE A 160 -3.08 14.13 0.76
C ILE A 160 -3.55 15.60 0.81
N GLU A 161 -2.61 16.56 0.75
CA GLU A 161 -2.93 17.99 0.94
C GLU A 161 -3.90 18.50 -0.14
N ASP A 162 -3.61 18.22 -1.41
CA ASP A 162 -4.47 18.56 -2.55
C ASP A 162 -4.95 17.26 -3.21
N VAL A 163 -6.03 16.68 -2.68
CA VAL A 163 -6.59 15.43 -3.19
C VAL A 163 -7.00 15.62 -4.66
N PRO A 164 -6.39 14.90 -5.61
CA PRO A 164 -6.81 14.98 -7.01
C PRO A 164 -8.27 14.52 -7.16
N GLU A 165 -9.01 15.15 -8.07
CA GLU A 165 -10.36 14.70 -8.39
C GLU A 165 -10.31 13.25 -8.90
N MET A 166 -11.05 12.38 -8.20
CA MET A 166 -11.07 10.94 -8.48
C MET A 166 -12.32 10.60 -9.26
N GLU A 167 -12.14 10.16 -10.50
CA GLU A 167 -13.20 9.59 -11.31
C GLU A 167 -12.98 8.10 -11.52
N VAL A 168 -13.92 7.29 -11.01
CA VAL A 168 -13.90 5.83 -11.21
C VAL A 168 -13.88 5.47 -12.69
N ALA A 169 -14.54 6.26 -13.54
CA ALA A 169 -14.53 6.08 -14.99
C ALA A 169 -13.11 6.24 -15.58
N LYS A 170 -12.34 7.24 -15.15
CA LYS A 170 -10.95 7.43 -15.59
C LYS A 170 -10.06 6.26 -15.16
N PHE A 171 -10.22 5.77 -13.93
CA PHE A 171 -9.48 4.59 -13.46
C PHE A 171 -9.80 3.34 -14.29
N LYS A 172 -11.08 3.06 -14.53
CA LYS A 172 -11.53 1.91 -15.33
C LYS A 172 -11.03 2.00 -16.77
N GLY A 173 -11.16 3.17 -17.41
CA GLY A 173 -10.67 3.40 -18.77
C GLY A 173 -9.17 3.18 -18.90
N ALA A 174 -8.39 3.75 -17.97
CA ALA A 174 -6.94 3.52 -17.91
C ALA A 174 -6.60 2.03 -17.76
N LEU A 175 -7.30 1.32 -16.87
CA LEU A 175 -7.09 -0.10 -16.63
C LEU A 175 -7.37 -0.95 -17.88
N GLU A 176 -8.52 -0.72 -18.54
CA GLU A 176 -8.93 -1.46 -19.74
C GLU A 176 -7.98 -1.23 -20.90
N LYS A 177 -7.54 0.01 -21.09
CA LYS A 177 -6.53 0.37 -22.09
C LYS A 177 -5.21 -0.36 -21.85
N ILE A 178 -4.69 -0.35 -20.62
CA ILE A 178 -3.44 -1.05 -20.28
C ILE A 178 -3.55 -2.55 -20.52
N ILE A 179 -4.67 -3.15 -20.11
CA ILE A 179 -4.95 -4.58 -20.34
C ILE A 179 -4.85 -4.89 -21.83
N MET A 180 -5.60 -4.16 -22.66
CA MET A 180 -5.65 -4.40 -24.10
C MET A 180 -4.27 -4.24 -24.75
N GLU A 181 -3.60 -3.12 -24.47
CA GLU A 181 -2.34 -2.79 -25.12
C GLU A 181 -1.19 -3.71 -24.69
N ARG A 182 -1.07 -4.04 -23.41
CA ARG A 182 0.02 -4.89 -22.92
C ARG A 182 -0.20 -6.36 -23.24
N SER A 183 -1.43 -6.85 -23.19
CA SER A 183 -1.74 -8.23 -23.62
C SER A 183 -1.32 -8.46 -25.06
N SER A 184 -1.63 -7.51 -25.95
CA SER A 184 -1.21 -7.57 -27.35
C SER A 184 0.31 -7.44 -27.52
N LYS A 185 0.94 -6.41 -26.94
CA LYS A 185 2.38 -6.14 -27.11
C LYS A 185 3.28 -7.24 -26.55
N LEU A 186 2.87 -7.88 -25.44
CA LEU A 186 3.67 -8.92 -24.77
C LEU A 186 3.29 -10.34 -25.18
N ASN A 187 2.26 -10.51 -26.02
CA ASN A 187 1.70 -11.82 -26.40
C ASN A 187 1.35 -12.68 -25.16
N ILE A 188 0.65 -12.08 -24.20
CA ILE A 188 0.21 -12.73 -22.96
C ILE A 188 -1.32 -12.77 -22.88
N GLU A 189 -1.84 -13.66 -22.05
CA GLU A 189 -3.27 -13.76 -21.76
C GLU A 189 -3.59 -13.27 -20.35
N LEU A 190 -4.83 -12.81 -20.15
CA LEU A 190 -5.28 -12.43 -18.82
C LEU A 190 -5.74 -13.65 -18.04
N ARG A 191 -5.43 -13.64 -16.75
CA ARG A 191 -6.08 -14.54 -15.80
C ARG A 191 -7.50 -14.07 -15.53
N HIS A 192 -8.38 -15.05 -15.39
CA HIS A 192 -9.80 -14.88 -15.07
C HIS A 192 -10.19 -15.76 -13.87
N GLY A 193 -11.35 -15.47 -13.28
CA GLY A 193 -11.88 -16.17 -12.10
C GLY A 193 -11.89 -15.28 -10.85
N ASN A 194 -12.41 -15.85 -9.76
CA ASN A 194 -12.41 -15.22 -8.44
C ASN A 194 -11.43 -15.94 -7.52
N VAL A 195 -10.66 -15.18 -6.75
CA VAL A 195 -9.88 -15.73 -5.64
C VAL A 195 -10.72 -15.50 -4.38
N SER A 196 -11.40 -16.54 -3.91
CA SER A 196 -12.46 -16.45 -2.88
C SER A 196 -11.96 -16.13 -1.46
N GLU A 197 -10.66 -15.93 -1.26
CA GLU A 197 -10.04 -15.78 0.06
C GLU A 197 -9.13 -14.55 0.19
N LEU A 198 -9.07 -13.70 -0.85
CA LEU A 198 -8.24 -12.51 -0.84
C LEU A 198 -9.07 -11.23 -0.62
N PRO A 199 -8.48 -10.19 0.01
CA PRO A 199 -9.19 -8.95 0.30
C PRO A 199 -9.85 -8.36 -0.95
N ASN A 200 -11.18 -8.23 -0.89
CA ASN A 200 -12.04 -7.72 -1.94
C ASN A 200 -12.78 -6.49 -1.45
N LEU A 201 -12.70 -5.38 -2.19
CA LEU A 201 -13.32 -4.12 -1.76
C LEU A 201 -14.84 -4.23 -1.55
N LYS A 202 -15.53 -5.14 -2.26
CA LYS A 202 -16.97 -5.39 -2.07
C LYS A 202 -17.32 -6.01 -0.71
N GLU A 203 -16.34 -6.64 -0.06
CA GLU A 203 -16.51 -7.37 1.20
C GLU A 203 -15.92 -6.58 2.39
N MET A 204 -15.44 -5.36 2.15
CA MET A 204 -14.87 -4.50 3.19
C MET A 204 -15.92 -3.59 3.82
N PHE A 205 -15.83 -3.43 5.13
CA PHE A 205 -16.55 -2.40 5.89
C PHE A 205 -15.57 -1.31 6.33
N PHE A 206 -15.95 -0.06 6.13
CA PHE A 206 -15.12 1.10 6.47
C PHE A 206 -15.77 1.95 7.55
N ALA A 207 -15.01 2.20 8.62
CA ALA A 207 -15.42 3.09 9.70
C ALA A 207 -14.26 3.99 10.12
N LYS A 208 -14.59 5.22 10.52
CA LYS A 208 -13.65 6.15 11.15
C LYS A 208 -14.07 6.37 12.58
N VAL A 209 -13.15 6.09 13.50
CA VAL A 209 -13.33 6.39 14.92
C VAL A 209 -12.40 7.55 15.25
N ARG A 210 -12.96 8.61 15.82
CA ARG A 210 -12.22 9.77 16.30
C ARG A 210 -12.32 9.80 17.82
N PHE A 211 -11.17 9.90 18.47
CA PHE A 211 -11.08 10.06 19.91
C PHE A 211 -10.62 11.48 20.19
N GLU A 212 -11.24 12.11 21.17
CA GLU A 212 -10.77 13.35 21.78
C GLU A 212 -10.21 13.01 23.15
N VAL A 213 -9.07 13.59 23.49
CA VAL A 213 -8.39 13.36 24.76
C VAL A 213 -8.35 14.67 25.52
N ASP A 214 -8.94 14.68 26.72
CA ASP A 214 -9.00 15.89 27.55
C ASP A 214 -7.68 16.16 28.28
N ASN A 215 -6.84 15.13 28.44
CA ASN A 215 -5.54 15.19 29.09
C ASN A 215 -4.44 14.74 28.12
N LYS A 216 -3.35 15.51 28.00
CA LYS A 216 -2.17 15.17 27.19
C LYS A 216 -1.43 13.93 27.69
N ASP A 217 -1.57 13.59 28.97
CA ASP A 217 -0.95 12.43 29.61
C ASP A 217 -1.87 11.19 29.63
N TRP A 218 -2.92 11.18 28.81
CA TRP A 218 -3.87 10.05 28.72
C TRP A 218 -3.15 8.70 28.54
N TRP A 219 -2.04 8.68 27.81
CA TRP A 219 -1.25 7.50 27.47
C TRP A 219 -0.59 6.85 28.70
N GLN A 220 -0.36 7.60 29.79
CA GLN A 220 0.20 7.05 31.04
C GLN A 220 -0.76 6.06 31.71
N ASN A 221 -2.06 6.16 31.42
CA ASN A 221 -3.08 5.25 31.94
C ASN A 221 -3.26 4.00 31.07
N VAL A 222 -2.51 3.87 29.98
CA VAL A 222 -2.54 2.68 29.13
C VAL A 222 -1.60 1.64 29.71
N ASP A 223 -2.14 0.47 30.05
CA ASP A 223 -1.37 -0.64 30.58
C ASP A 223 -0.18 -0.97 29.67
N GLY A 224 1.01 -1.05 30.28
CA GLY A 224 2.26 -1.34 29.59
C GLY A 224 2.96 -0.14 28.95
N LEU A 225 2.39 1.06 29.04
CA LEU A 225 3.06 2.33 28.73
C LEU A 225 3.43 3.14 29.98
N SER A 226 2.82 2.86 31.14
CA SER A 226 3.03 3.60 32.39
C SER A 226 4.47 3.54 32.95
N SER A 227 5.32 2.65 32.44
CA SER A 227 6.71 2.45 32.87
C SER A 227 7.76 2.91 31.84
N LEU A 228 7.34 3.56 30.74
CA LEU A 228 8.22 4.17 29.75
C LEU A 228 8.56 5.61 30.15
#